data_AF-A0A8X7VZI8-F1
#
_entry.id   AF-A0A8X7VZI8-F1
#
_cell.length_a   1.000
_cell.length_b   1.000
_cell.length_c   1.000
_cell.angle_alpha   90.00
_cell.angle_beta   90.00
_cell.angle_gamma   90.00
#
_symmetry.space_group_name_H-M   'P 1'
#
loop_
_entity.id
_entity.type
_entity.pdbx_description
1 polymer ?
#
loop_
_entity_poly.entity_id
_entity_poly.type
_entity_poly.pdbx_seq_one_letter_code
_entity_poly.pdbx_strand_id
1 'polypeptide(L)'
;MANITAQTQTANFDIEDGRSGGCSRSQDSPRSPAFIPFVQKVFGEFVGTFSLVFAGCSAIVVNDTYGKPVTLPGIALTWGLTVMVMTYSIGHISGAHFNPAITIALASSRKFPLKQVPGYIAAQVLGSTLAMESLRLLFHLDNNGCSLKGAVYLGSHPSSSNTAAFVVEFIATFNLLFVISAVATDKRANKSFAGIAIGATVVLDILFGGPISGASMNPARSLAPAYIWGCYKNVWIYIVAPVVGALAGLDITILSSNDSYSYRNQPSQIHGATCKPEVAKTGLGSSASMTTAVVAALLHYLGVVDLSDPCKDGKFGCSDLDVIHMIAQTSHCLAQGKVGSGFDVSCAVYGSQRYVRFSPELLSYAQVCHCMKLLWGHFERKM
;
A
#
# COMPACT_ATOMS: atom_id res chain seq x y z
N MET A 1 26.98 10.84 -31.51
CA MET A 1 25.80 10.23 -32.18
C MET A 1 25.16 9.32 -31.14
N ALA A 2 23.96 9.51 -30.61
CA ALA A 2 22.84 10.35 -31.00
C ALA A 2 22.26 11.08 -29.77
N ASN A 3 21.96 12.38 -29.93
CA ASN A 3 21.24 13.21 -28.96
C ASN A 3 19.74 12.94 -29.09
N ILE A 4 19.07 12.61 -27.98
CA ILE A 4 17.61 12.63 -27.90
C ILE A 4 17.24 13.71 -26.90
N THR A 5 16.81 14.85 -27.43
CA THR A 5 16.36 16.03 -26.69
C THR A 5 14.90 15.83 -26.27
N ALA A 6 14.63 15.76 -24.97
CA ALA A 6 13.27 15.77 -24.43
C ALA A 6 12.69 17.20 -24.53
N GLN A 7 11.68 17.40 -25.37
CA GLN A 7 10.91 18.64 -25.40
C GLN A 7 9.77 18.57 -24.38
N THR A 8 9.87 19.41 -23.35
CA THR A 8 8.79 19.70 -22.40
C THR A 8 7.76 20.60 -23.11
N GLN A 9 6.58 20.07 -23.44
CA GLN A 9 5.45 20.88 -23.89
C GLN A 9 4.83 21.62 -22.70
N THR A 10 5.17 22.90 -22.57
CA THR A 10 4.39 23.89 -21.83
C THR A 10 3.21 24.32 -22.70
N ALA A 11 1.99 23.93 -22.35
CA ALA A 11 0.79 24.47 -22.98
C ALA A 11 0.52 25.87 -22.40
N ASN A 12 0.94 26.90 -23.14
CA ASN A 12 0.44 28.26 -22.98
C ASN A 12 -0.99 28.31 -23.54
N PHE A 13 -1.92 28.84 -22.75
CA PHE A 13 -3.26 29.20 -23.22
C PHE A 13 -3.19 30.59 -23.83
N ASP A 14 -3.12 30.67 -25.16
CA ASP A 14 -3.37 31.90 -25.90
C ASP A 14 -4.83 31.89 -26.41
N ILE A 15 -5.51 32.99 -26.13
CA ILE A 15 -6.87 33.32 -26.57
C ILE A 15 -6.74 34.01 -27.92
N GLU A 16 -7.35 33.48 -28.98
CA GLU A 16 -7.72 34.29 -30.16
C GLU A 16 -9.04 33.81 -30.80
N ASP A 17 -9.90 34.79 -31.04
CA ASP A 17 -11.18 34.77 -31.76
C ASP A 17 -10.97 34.58 -33.28
N GLY A 18 -11.97 34.03 -33.98
CA GLY A 18 -12.18 34.36 -35.41
C GLY A 18 -12.65 33.27 -36.39
N ARG A 19 -13.97 33.11 -36.49
CA ARG A 19 -14.81 32.89 -37.69
C ARG A 19 -14.32 32.07 -38.93
N SER A 20 -15.16 31.05 -39.23
CA SER A 20 -15.78 30.65 -40.52
C SER A 20 -15.01 29.89 -41.62
N GLY A 21 -15.55 28.69 -41.96
CA GLY A 21 -15.65 28.22 -43.35
C GLY A 21 -15.35 26.72 -43.62
N GLY A 22 -16.34 25.98 -44.13
CA GLY A 22 -16.11 24.88 -45.09
C GLY A 22 -16.20 23.43 -44.58
N CYS A 23 -17.06 22.65 -45.24
CA CYS A 23 -17.46 21.29 -44.93
C CYS A 23 -16.63 20.24 -45.70
N SER A 24 -16.21 19.15 -45.04
CA SER A 24 -16.06 17.83 -45.67
C SER A 24 -16.16 16.71 -44.63
N ARG A 25 -17.24 15.92 -44.74
CA ARG A 25 -17.50 14.71 -43.94
C ARG A 25 -16.51 13.60 -44.29
N SER A 26 -15.71 13.18 -43.32
CA SER A 26 -15.25 11.79 -43.20
C SER A 26 -15.96 11.18 -41.99
N GLN A 27 -16.71 10.11 -42.24
CA GLN A 27 -17.38 9.33 -41.20
C GLN A 27 -16.34 8.47 -40.46
N ASP A 28 -15.72 9.02 -39.43
CA ASP A 28 -15.10 8.20 -38.38
C ASP A 28 -16.10 8.07 -37.24
N SER A 29 -16.58 6.84 -36.99
CA SER A 29 -17.43 6.56 -35.83
C SER A 29 -16.65 6.89 -34.56
N PRO A 30 -17.15 7.75 -33.65
CA PRO A 30 -16.46 7.98 -32.39
C PRO A 30 -16.70 6.76 -31.50
N ARG A 31 -15.70 5.88 -31.36
CA ARG A 31 -15.64 4.98 -30.19
C ARG A 31 -15.69 5.89 -28.96
N SER A 32 -16.73 5.75 -28.16
CA SER A 32 -17.06 6.70 -27.10
C SER A 32 -15.91 6.85 -26.09
N PRO A 33 -15.56 8.08 -25.67
CA PRO A 33 -14.44 8.35 -24.77
C PRO A 33 -14.57 7.72 -23.37
N ALA A 34 -15.74 7.15 -23.02
CA ALA A 34 -15.98 6.43 -21.77
C ALA A 34 -15.60 4.93 -21.82
N PHE A 35 -15.49 4.33 -23.02
CA PHE A 35 -15.15 2.91 -23.17
C PHE A 35 -13.65 2.63 -22.95
N ILE A 36 -12.79 3.50 -23.49
CA ILE A 36 -11.33 3.38 -23.37
C ILE A 36 -10.85 3.39 -21.89
N PRO A 37 -11.36 4.30 -21.01
CA PRO A 37 -11.01 4.30 -19.59
C PRO A 37 -11.43 3.04 -18.85
N PHE A 38 -12.55 2.40 -19.22
CA PHE A 38 -13.01 1.19 -18.53
C PHE A 38 -12.19 -0.04 -18.93
N VAL A 39 -11.82 -0.19 -20.20
CA VAL A 39 -10.96 -1.29 -20.64
C VAL A 39 -9.59 -1.23 -19.96
N GLN A 40 -9.01 -0.04 -19.82
CA GLN A 40 -7.74 0.16 -19.08
C GLN A 40 -7.85 -0.26 -17.62
N LYS A 41 -8.97 0.07 -16.96
CA LYS A 41 -9.26 -0.35 -15.58
C LYS A 41 -9.34 -1.86 -15.43
N VAL A 42 -10.11 -2.52 -16.30
CA VAL A 42 -10.27 -3.98 -16.33
C VAL A 42 -8.93 -4.67 -16.57
N PHE A 43 -8.12 -4.15 -17.50
CA PHE A 43 -6.77 -4.67 -17.74
C PHE A 43 -5.85 -4.47 -16.53
N GLY A 44 -5.91 -3.31 -15.87
CA GLY A 44 -5.20 -3.08 -14.62
C GLY A 44 -5.56 -4.10 -13.54
N GLU A 45 -6.85 -4.38 -13.33
CA GLU A 45 -7.29 -5.39 -12.38
C GLU A 45 -6.79 -6.80 -12.75
N PHE A 46 -6.82 -7.15 -14.03
CA PHE A 46 -6.29 -8.42 -14.51
C PHE A 46 -4.79 -8.57 -14.20
N VAL A 47 -3.98 -7.58 -14.59
CA VAL A 47 -2.52 -7.60 -14.38
C VAL A 47 -2.19 -7.59 -12.88
N GLY A 48 -2.90 -6.77 -12.10
CA GLY A 48 -2.69 -6.72 -10.66
C GLY A 48 -3.03 -8.01 -9.93
N THR A 49 -4.18 -8.62 -10.23
CA THR A 49 -4.53 -9.91 -9.62
C THR A 49 -3.64 -11.04 -10.11
N PHE A 50 -3.24 -11.05 -11.40
CA PHE A 50 -2.26 -11.98 -11.92
C PHE A 50 -0.94 -11.89 -11.14
N SER A 51 -0.34 -10.70 -11.04
CA SER A 51 0.92 -10.49 -10.33
C SER A 51 0.82 -10.87 -8.86
N LEU A 52 -0.27 -10.46 -8.20
CA LEU A 52 -0.55 -10.79 -6.80
C LEU A 52 -0.55 -12.29 -6.55
N VAL A 53 -1.35 -13.04 -7.32
CA VAL A 53 -1.52 -14.48 -7.14
C VAL A 53 -0.27 -15.22 -7.60
N PHE A 54 0.35 -14.81 -8.71
CA PHE A 54 1.56 -15.43 -9.24
C PHE A 54 2.70 -15.32 -8.21
N ALA A 55 3.04 -14.12 -7.75
CA ALA A 55 4.15 -13.92 -6.82
C ALA A 55 3.87 -14.56 -5.45
N GLY A 56 2.67 -14.34 -4.91
CA GLY A 56 2.28 -14.86 -3.61
C GLY A 56 2.23 -16.39 -3.55
N CYS A 57 1.65 -17.04 -4.55
CA CYS A 57 1.64 -18.51 -4.63
C CYS A 57 3.01 -19.06 -5.03
N SER A 58 3.81 -18.36 -5.86
CA SER A 58 5.20 -18.75 -6.13
C SER A 58 6.02 -18.87 -4.85
N ALA A 59 5.89 -17.92 -3.92
CA ALA A 59 6.60 -17.98 -2.65
C ALA A 59 6.25 -19.25 -1.84
N ILE A 60 4.99 -19.71 -1.92
CA ILE A 60 4.55 -20.96 -1.27
C ILE A 60 5.17 -22.17 -1.98
N VAL A 61 5.13 -22.22 -3.32
CA VAL A 61 5.75 -23.31 -4.10
C VAL A 61 7.25 -23.38 -3.83
N VAL A 62 7.97 -22.27 -3.96
CA VAL A 62 9.41 -22.18 -3.71
C VAL A 62 9.75 -22.62 -2.29
N ASN A 63 8.94 -22.22 -1.31
CA ASN A 63 9.13 -22.65 0.06
C ASN A 63 9.00 -24.17 0.21
N ASP A 64 8.01 -24.80 -0.41
CA ASP A 64 7.84 -26.26 -0.28
C ASP A 64 8.88 -27.05 -1.09
N THR A 65 9.17 -26.61 -2.32
CA THR A 65 10.08 -27.30 -3.25
C THR A 65 11.54 -27.23 -2.82
N TYR A 66 12.02 -26.11 -2.27
CA TYR A 66 13.44 -25.88 -2.02
C TYR A 66 13.85 -25.99 -0.54
N GLY A 67 13.11 -26.76 0.27
CA GLY A 67 13.50 -27.02 1.67
C GLY A 67 13.18 -25.89 2.65
N LYS A 68 12.09 -25.15 2.40
CA LYS A 68 11.53 -24.08 3.27
C LYS A 68 12.42 -22.84 3.52
N PRO A 69 13.14 -22.29 2.52
CA PRO A 69 14.01 -21.14 2.72
C PRO A 69 13.26 -19.82 2.93
N VAL A 70 12.01 -19.72 2.43
CA VAL A 70 11.24 -18.46 2.46
C VAL A 70 10.58 -18.24 3.82
N THR A 71 10.10 -19.33 4.45
CA THR A 71 9.34 -19.34 5.71
C THR A 71 8.04 -18.50 5.66
N LEU A 72 7.23 -18.55 6.72
CA LEU A 72 5.97 -17.79 6.78
C LEU A 72 6.19 -16.27 6.63
N PRO A 73 7.15 -15.63 7.34
CA PRO A 73 7.45 -14.21 7.14
C PRO A 73 7.80 -13.82 5.71
N GLY A 74 8.61 -14.61 4.99
CA GLY A 74 8.96 -14.32 3.60
C GLY A 74 7.77 -14.48 2.65
N ILE A 75 6.89 -15.45 2.90
CA ILE A 75 5.63 -15.60 2.16
C ILE A 75 4.76 -14.35 2.40
N ALA A 76 4.54 -13.99 3.66
CA ALA A 76 3.75 -12.81 4.04
C ALA A 76 4.29 -11.53 3.38
N LEU A 77 5.62 -11.33 3.42
CA LEU A 77 6.29 -10.20 2.80
C LEU A 77 6.10 -10.19 1.27
N THR A 78 6.19 -11.34 0.61
CA THR A 78 5.99 -11.43 -0.85
C THR A 78 4.59 -10.98 -1.26
N TRP A 79 3.55 -11.44 -0.56
CA TRP A 79 2.17 -11.00 -0.80
C TRP A 79 2.01 -9.50 -0.57
N GLY A 80 2.45 -8.99 0.58
CA GLY A 80 2.31 -7.57 0.92
C GLY A 80 3.10 -6.63 0.02
N LEU A 81 4.35 -6.98 -0.33
CA LEU A 81 5.17 -6.21 -1.28
C LEU A 81 4.54 -6.20 -2.68
N THR A 82 3.97 -7.32 -3.12
CA THR A 82 3.30 -7.36 -4.42
C THR A 82 2.09 -6.45 -4.46
N VAL A 83 1.27 -6.45 -3.40
CA VAL A 83 0.14 -5.51 -3.27
C VAL A 83 0.64 -4.07 -3.27
N MET A 84 1.69 -3.76 -2.51
CA MET A 84 2.28 -2.42 -2.47
C MET A 84 2.75 -1.96 -3.86
N VAL A 85 3.55 -2.78 -4.54
CA VAL A 85 4.08 -2.48 -5.88
C VAL A 85 2.95 -2.26 -6.87
N MET A 86 2.01 -3.20 -6.97
CA MET A 86 0.89 -3.08 -7.92
C MET A 86 -0.02 -1.89 -7.60
N THR A 87 -0.23 -1.57 -6.31
CA THR A 87 -1.00 -0.39 -5.91
C THR A 87 -0.33 0.90 -6.38
N TYR A 88 0.99 1.04 -6.22
CA TYR A 88 1.71 2.21 -6.71
C TYR A 88 1.80 2.26 -8.24
N SER A 89 1.99 1.11 -8.90
CA SER A 89 2.18 1.04 -10.35
C SER A 89 0.89 1.28 -11.14
N ILE A 90 -0.24 0.69 -10.73
CA ILE A 90 -1.48 0.72 -11.54
C ILE A 90 -2.72 1.16 -10.74
N GLY A 91 -2.58 1.51 -9.46
CA GLY A 91 -3.68 2.01 -8.64
C GLY A 91 -4.29 3.31 -9.16
N HIS A 92 -3.50 4.17 -9.82
CA HIS A 92 -4.01 5.37 -10.48
C HIS A 92 -4.85 5.06 -11.74
N ILE A 93 -4.75 3.85 -12.29
CA ILE A 93 -5.51 3.39 -13.47
C ILE A 93 -6.81 2.72 -13.02
N SER A 94 -6.71 1.62 -12.25
CA SER A 94 -7.86 0.79 -11.87
C SER A 94 -8.45 1.08 -10.50
N GLY A 95 -7.73 1.78 -9.63
CA GLY A 95 -8.02 1.82 -8.19
C GLY A 95 -7.42 0.64 -7.41
N ALA A 96 -6.75 -0.30 -8.10
CA ALA A 96 -6.02 -1.42 -7.51
C ALA A 96 -6.85 -2.25 -6.50
N HIS A 97 -8.03 -2.74 -6.92
CA HIS A 97 -8.85 -3.56 -6.00
C HIS A 97 -8.25 -4.96 -5.85
N PHE A 98 -7.90 -5.58 -6.98
CA PHE A 98 -7.32 -6.92 -7.13
C PHE A 98 -8.07 -8.06 -6.42
N ASN A 99 -9.28 -7.78 -5.96
CA ASN A 99 -10.01 -8.59 -5.00
C ASN A 99 -11.53 -8.37 -5.17
N PRO A 100 -12.32 -9.44 -5.40
CA PRO A 100 -13.76 -9.34 -5.49
C PRO A 100 -14.43 -8.80 -4.23
N ALA A 101 -13.95 -9.18 -3.03
CA ALA A 101 -14.53 -8.71 -1.76
C ALA A 101 -14.38 -7.19 -1.59
N ILE A 102 -13.20 -6.65 -1.90
CA ILE A 102 -12.93 -5.21 -1.90
C ILE A 102 -13.82 -4.50 -2.94
N THR A 103 -13.90 -5.05 -4.15
CA THR A 103 -14.71 -4.47 -5.23
C THR A 103 -16.20 -4.39 -4.87
N ILE A 104 -16.74 -5.47 -4.28
CA ILE A 104 -18.13 -5.55 -3.85
C ILE A 104 -18.40 -4.53 -2.74
N ALA A 105 -17.54 -4.48 -1.73
CA ALA A 105 -17.73 -3.59 -0.59
C ALA A 105 -17.60 -2.11 -1.00
N LEU A 106 -16.60 -1.73 -1.81
CA LEU A 106 -16.50 -0.35 -2.31
C LEU A 106 -17.74 0.05 -3.14
N ALA A 107 -18.35 -0.90 -3.85
CA ALA A 107 -19.57 -0.65 -4.60
C ALA A 107 -20.81 -0.51 -3.72
N SER A 108 -20.90 -1.24 -2.60
CA SER A 108 -22.04 -1.15 -1.66
C SER A 108 -22.15 0.22 -1.01
N SER A 109 -21.02 0.88 -0.71
CA SER A 109 -20.97 2.24 -0.16
C SER A 109 -20.91 3.35 -1.23
N ARG A 110 -21.23 3.04 -2.49
CA ARG A 110 -21.20 3.99 -3.63
C ARG A 110 -19.84 4.64 -3.88
N LYS A 111 -18.75 4.07 -3.33
CA LYS A 111 -17.37 4.49 -3.62
C LYS A 111 -16.86 3.95 -4.95
N PHE A 112 -17.54 2.94 -5.51
CA PHE A 112 -17.27 2.37 -6.83
C PHE A 112 -18.56 2.13 -7.63
N PRO A 113 -18.60 2.37 -8.97
CA PRO A 113 -19.81 2.19 -9.76
C PRO A 113 -20.24 0.73 -9.87
N LEU A 114 -21.46 0.41 -9.44
CA LEU A 114 -22.02 -0.96 -9.50
C LEU A 114 -21.95 -1.60 -10.89
N LYS A 115 -22.11 -0.81 -11.96
CA LYS A 115 -22.03 -1.29 -13.36
C LYS A 115 -20.64 -1.82 -13.75
N GLN A 116 -19.59 -1.39 -13.07
CA GLN A 116 -18.20 -1.81 -13.35
C GLN A 116 -17.79 -3.07 -12.58
N VAL A 117 -18.54 -3.42 -11.52
CA VAL A 117 -18.24 -4.56 -10.63
C VAL A 117 -18.08 -5.88 -11.38
N PRO A 118 -18.99 -6.27 -12.31
CA PRO A 118 -18.84 -7.56 -13.01
C PRO A 118 -17.56 -7.63 -13.84
N GLY A 119 -17.16 -6.53 -14.50
CA GLY A 119 -15.94 -6.49 -15.30
C GLY A 119 -14.67 -6.59 -14.44
N TYR A 120 -14.66 -5.95 -13.27
CA TYR A 120 -13.56 -6.06 -12.31
C TYR A 120 -13.44 -7.48 -11.77
N ILE A 121 -14.54 -8.07 -11.29
CA ILE A 121 -14.53 -9.44 -10.76
C ILE A 121 -14.10 -10.44 -11.83
N ALA A 122 -14.60 -10.31 -13.06
CA ALA A 122 -14.19 -11.16 -14.17
C ALA A 122 -12.67 -11.05 -14.44
N ALA A 123 -12.13 -9.83 -14.51
CA ALA A 123 -10.70 -9.62 -14.69
C ALA A 123 -9.86 -10.22 -13.55
N GLN A 124 -10.29 -10.03 -12.31
CA GLN A 124 -9.60 -10.56 -11.12
C GLN A 124 -9.59 -12.10 -11.13
N VAL A 125 -10.74 -12.73 -11.40
CA VAL A 125 -10.84 -14.20 -11.47
C VAL A 125 -10.02 -14.76 -12.64
N LEU A 126 -10.05 -14.13 -13.81
CA LEU A 126 -9.26 -14.54 -14.97
C LEU A 126 -7.75 -14.37 -14.72
N GLY A 127 -7.33 -13.25 -14.14
CA GLY A 127 -5.92 -12.99 -13.79
C GLY A 127 -5.40 -14.00 -12.77
N SER A 128 -6.19 -14.26 -11.72
CA SER A 128 -5.88 -15.29 -10.71
C SER A 128 -5.77 -16.68 -11.31
N THR A 129 -6.70 -17.05 -12.21
CA THR A 129 -6.72 -18.36 -12.87
C THR A 129 -5.51 -18.53 -13.78
N LEU A 130 -5.18 -17.53 -14.59
CA LEU A 130 -4.00 -17.57 -15.46
C LEU A 130 -2.69 -17.63 -14.66
N ALA A 131 -2.60 -16.91 -13.55
CA ALA A 131 -1.45 -16.99 -12.66
C ALA A 131 -1.28 -18.41 -12.10
N MET A 132 -2.35 -19.01 -11.62
CA MET A 132 -2.32 -20.36 -11.06
C MET A 132 -1.95 -21.42 -12.11
N GLU A 133 -2.52 -21.30 -13.32
CA GLU A 133 -2.16 -22.18 -14.44
C GLU A 133 -0.70 -22.02 -14.85
N SER A 134 -0.19 -20.78 -14.88
CA SER A 134 1.23 -20.52 -15.16
C SER A 134 2.14 -21.18 -14.14
N LEU A 135 1.78 -21.16 -12.85
CA LEU A 135 2.53 -21.84 -11.80
C LEU A 135 2.46 -23.36 -11.93
N ARG A 136 1.28 -23.91 -12.25
CA ARG A 136 1.11 -25.35 -12.49
C ARG A 136 2.06 -25.84 -13.58
N LEU A 137 2.16 -25.10 -14.69
CA LEU A 137 3.04 -25.43 -15.80
C LEU A 137 4.52 -25.19 -15.48
N LEU A 138 4.86 -24.06 -14.85
CA LEU A 138 6.25 -23.69 -14.55
C LEU A 138 6.92 -24.65 -13.57
N PHE A 139 6.18 -25.06 -12.53
CA PHE A 139 6.70 -25.94 -11.47
C PHE A 139 6.29 -27.41 -11.65
N HIS A 140 5.66 -27.76 -12.77
CA HIS A 140 5.19 -29.12 -13.07
C HIS A 140 4.36 -29.71 -11.93
N LEU A 141 3.45 -28.91 -11.36
CA LEU A 141 2.62 -29.32 -10.23
C LEU A 141 1.65 -30.42 -10.65
N ASP A 142 1.46 -31.42 -9.78
CA ASP A 142 0.57 -32.55 -10.06
C ASP A 142 -0.88 -32.10 -10.29
N ASN A 143 -1.54 -32.75 -11.24
CA ASN A 143 -2.95 -32.56 -11.54
C ASN A 143 -3.86 -33.11 -10.44
N ASN A 144 -3.36 -33.98 -9.56
CA ASN A 144 -4.08 -34.50 -8.39
C ASN A 144 -3.93 -33.63 -7.12
N GLY A 145 -3.66 -32.32 -7.28
CA GLY A 145 -3.38 -31.38 -6.19
C GLY A 145 -4.48 -31.23 -5.12
N CYS A 146 -5.65 -31.85 -5.29
CA CYS A 146 -6.68 -31.96 -4.25
C CYS A 146 -6.28 -32.83 -3.06
N SER A 147 -5.34 -33.75 -3.27
CA SER A 147 -4.81 -34.56 -2.20
C SER A 147 -3.79 -33.73 -1.42
N LEU A 148 -4.22 -33.14 -0.29
CA LEU A 148 -3.34 -32.55 0.73
C LEU A 148 -2.28 -33.53 1.29
N LYS A 149 -2.21 -34.75 0.74
CA LYS A 149 -1.22 -35.79 1.01
C LYS A 149 -0.19 -35.80 -0.11
N GLY A 150 0.85 -34.99 0.04
CA GLY A 150 2.10 -35.13 -0.73
C GLY A 150 2.31 -34.18 -1.91
N ALA A 151 1.34 -33.34 -2.25
CA ALA A 151 1.50 -32.29 -3.27
C ALA A 151 1.41 -30.88 -2.64
N VAL A 152 2.13 -29.92 -3.20
CA VAL A 152 2.03 -28.50 -2.84
C VAL A 152 0.63 -28.00 -3.19
N TYR A 153 -0.25 -27.84 -2.20
CA TYR A 153 -1.57 -27.24 -2.41
C TYR A 153 -1.49 -25.72 -2.23
N LEU A 154 -1.78 -24.99 -3.31
CA LEU A 154 -1.75 -23.52 -3.33
C LEU A 154 -3.09 -22.87 -2.96
N GLY A 155 -4.15 -23.67 -2.85
CA GLY A 155 -5.45 -23.19 -2.43
C GLY A 155 -5.53 -22.93 -0.94
N SER A 156 -6.52 -22.12 -0.56
CA SER A 156 -6.83 -21.87 0.85
C SER A 156 -7.59 -23.06 1.42
N HIS A 157 -7.17 -23.55 2.59
CA HIS A 157 -7.86 -24.63 3.29
C HIS A 157 -7.80 -24.42 4.81
N PRO A 158 -8.89 -24.70 5.56
CA PRO A 158 -8.89 -24.64 7.02
C PRO A 158 -7.88 -25.63 7.61
N SER A 159 -7.00 -25.22 8.51
CA SER A 159 -6.01 -26.14 9.09
C SER A 159 -6.64 -27.16 10.05
N SER A 160 -7.64 -26.75 10.83
CA SER A 160 -8.31 -27.63 11.81
C SER A 160 -9.82 -27.39 11.97
N SER A 161 -10.29 -26.13 11.90
CA SER A 161 -11.68 -25.77 12.16
C SER A 161 -12.22 -24.81 11.12
N ASN A 162 -13.36 -25.18 10.52
CA ASN A 162 -14.09 -24.31 9.58
C ASN A 162 -14.52 -23.00 10.24
N THR A 163 -14.92 -23.04 11.51
CA THR A 163 -15.32 -21.85 12.26
C THR A 163 -14.12 -20.94 12.51
N ALA A 164 -12.96 -21.49 12.90
CA ALA A 164 -11.75 -20.71 13.10
C ALA A 164 -11.29 -20.05 11.79
N ALA A 165 -11.32 -20.80 10.67
CA ALA A 165 -11.01 -20.26 9.36
C ALA A 165 -11.98 -19.14 8.94
N PHE A 166 -13.28 -19.31 9.17
CA PHE A 166 -14.26 -18.27 8.88
C PHE A 166 -14.00 -16.99 9.68
N VAL A 167 -13.78 -17.11 10.99
CA VAL A 167 -13.55 -15.95 11.87
C VAL A 167 -12.27 -15.22 11.49
N VAL A 168 -11.18 -15.95 11.22
CA VAL A 168 -9.91 -15.31 10.88
C VAL A 168 -9.96 -14.64 9.50
N GLU A 169 -10.62 -15.23 8.51
CA GLU A 169 -10.84 -14.63 7.20
C GLU A 169 -11.71 -13.38 7.27
N PHE A 170 -12.73 -13.40 8.13
CA PHE A 170 -13.55 -12.23 8.41
C PHE A 170 -12.70 -11.10 9.01
N ILE A 171 -11.93 -11.38 10.07
CA ILE A 171 -11.10 -10.37 10.77
C ILE A 171 -10.00 -9.81 9.84
N ALA A 172 -9.30 -10.67 9.12
CA ALA A 172 -8.26 -10.26 8.19
C ALA A 172 -8.83 -9.35 7.09
N THR A 173 -9.94 -9.74 6.45
CA THR A 173 -10.51 -8.92 5.38
C THR A 173 -11.15 -7.63 5.90
N PHE A 174 -11.67 -7.66 7.14
CA PHE A 174 -12.09 -6.48 7.87
C PHE A 174 -10.93 -5.48 8.04
N ASN A 175 -9.78 -5.95 8.55
CA ASN A 175 -8.59 -5.11 8.73
C ASN A 175 -8.12 -4.51 7.40
N LEU A 176 -8.05 -5.35 6.37
CA LEU A 176 -7.66 -4.94 5.03
C LEU A 176 -8.54 -3.82 4.49
N LEU A 177 -9.88 -3.99 4.48
CA LEU A 177 -10.75 -2.95 3.93
C LEU A 177 -10.88 -1.74 4.85
N PHE A 178 -10.77 -1.90 6.16
CA PHE A 178 -10.66 -0.77 7.09
C PHE A 178 -9.44 0.11 6.76
N VAL A 179 -8.26 -0.49 6.58
CA VAL A 179 -7.04 0.26 6.23
C VAL A 179 -7.15 0.88 4.85
N ILE A 180 -7.57 0.14 3.82
CA ILE A 180 -7.80 0.68 2.47
C ILE A 180 -8.73 1.89 2.53
N SER A 181 -9.82 1.78 3.30
CA SER A 181 -10.79 2.86 3.44
C SER A 181 -10.16 4.08 4.09
N ALA A 182 -9.39 3.89 5.16
CA ALA A 182 -8.72 4.95 5.89
C ALA A 182 -7.63 5.66 5.08
N VAL A 183 -6.84 4.95 4.26
CA VAL A 183 -5.67 5.52 3.57
C VAL A 183 -5.91 5.91 2.11
N ALA A 184 -6.80 5.20 1.41
CA ALA A 184 -7.03 5.40 -0.02
C ALA A 184 -8.35 6.13 -0.33
N THR A 185 -9.39 5.88 0.48
CA THR A 185 -10.73 6.43 0.20
C THR A 185 -11.07 7.67 1.01
N ASP A 186 -10.48 7.86 2.19
CA ASP A 186 -10.67 9.07 2.99
C ASP A 186 -9.95 10.26 2.33
N LYS A 187 -10.66 11.38 2.17
CA LYS A 187 -10.10 12.61 1.58
C LYS A 187 -9.07 13.28 2.50
N ARG A 188 -9.07 12.95 3.79
CA ARG A 188 -8.15 13.47 4.82
C ARG A 188 -6.80 12.76 4.83
N ALA A 189 -6.73 11.56 4.28
CA ALA A 189 -5.52 10.75 4.31
C ALA A 189 -4.47 11.23 3.31
N ASN A 190 -3.20 11.08 3.69
CA ASN A 190 -2.08 11.25 2.77
C ASN A 190 -1.95 9.99 1.89
N LYS A 191 -2.50 10.08 0.68
CA LYS A 191 -2.56 8.97 -0.29
C LYS A 191 -1.19 8.49 -0.75
N SER A 192 -0.12 9.26 -0.54
CA SER A 192 1.25 8.85 -0.88
C SER A 192 1.69 7.59 -0.12
N PHE A 193 1.13 7.34 1.07
CA PHE A 193 1.43 6.14 1.88
C PHE A 193 0.38 5.04 1.75
N ALA A 194 -0.58 5.15 0.83
CA ALA A 194 -1.64 4.16 0.69
C ALA A 194 -1.08 2.77 0.32
N GLY A 195 -0.19 2.69 -0.66
CA GLY A 195 0.38 1.41 -1.11
C GLY A 195 1.13 0.68 0.00
N ILE A 196 1.99 1.37 0.74
CA ILE A 196 2.74 0.76 1.85
C ILE A 196 1.82 0.31 3.00
N ALA A 197 0.82 1.12 3.36
CA ALA A 197 -0.12 0.76 4.42
C ALA A 197 -0.95 -0.48 4.05
N ILE A 198 -1.49 -0.52 2.83
CA ILE A 198 -2.28 -1.65 2.34
C ILE A 198 -1.42 -2.91 2.25
N GLY A 199 -0.21 -2.80 1.69
CA GLY A 199 0.73 -3.92 1.62
C GLY A 199 1.14 -4.46 2.99
N ALA A 200 1.44 -3.57 3.95
CA ALA A 200 1.78 -3.96 5.32
C ALA A 200 0.62 -4.66 6.04
N THR A 201 -0.62 -4.24 5.81
CA THR A 201 -1.80 -4.93 6.35
C THR A 201 -1.89 -6.36 5.83
N VAL A 202 -1.64 -6.58 4.53
CA VAL A 202 -1.60 -7.93 3.96
C VAL A 202 -0.49 -8.79 4.58
N VAL A 203 0.70 -8.22 4.83
CA VAL A 203 1.76 -8.94 5.56
C VAL A 203 1.25 -9.36 6.95
N LEU A 204 0.71 -8.41 7.72
CA LEU A 204 0.20 -8.66 9.07
C LEU A 204 -0.86 -9.75 9.09
N ASP A 205 -1.84 -9.67 8.20
CA ASP A 205 -2.95 -10.61 8.13
C ASP A 205 -2.49 -12.03 7.77
N ILE A 206 -1.45 -12.17 6.94
CA ILE A 206 -0.87 -13.47 6.62
C ILE A 206 -0.08 -14.05 7.79
N LEU A 207 0.63 -13.22 8.55
CA LEU A 207 1.43 -13.68 9.69
C LEU A 207 0.57 -14.39 10.75
N PHE A 208 -0.63 -13.88 11.06
CA PHE A 208 -1.53 -14.53 12.01
C PHE A 208 -2.56 -15.46 11.36
N GLY A 209 -3.08 -15.13 10.18
CA GLY A 209 -4.14 -15.89 9.52
C GLY A 209 -3.63 -17.09 8.72
N GLY A 210 -2.37 -17.04 8.26
CA GLY A 210 -1.76 -18.06 7.41
C GLY A 210 -1.85 -19.47 8.01
N PRO A 211 -1.39 -19.70 9.25
CA PRO A 211 -1.48 -21.02 9.90
C PRO A 211 -2.90 -21.54 10.16
N ILE A 212 -3.92 -20.69 10.13
CA ILE A 212 -5.30 -21.04 10.49
C ILE A 212 -6.15 -21.32 9.24
N SER A 213 -6.12 -20.42 8.26
CA SER A 213 -6.97 -20.49 7.06
C SER A 213 -6.21 -20.48 5.74
N GLY A 214 -4.89 -20.23 5.77
CA GLY A 214 -4.10 -19.91 4.58
C GLY A 214 -4.21 -18.45 4.13
N ALA A 215 -4.82 -17.58 4.95
CA ALA A 215 -4.96 -16.13 4.76
C ALA A 215 -5.33 -15.72 3.32
N SER A 216 -6.57 -16.03 2.92
CA SER A 216 -7.06 -15.70 1.59
C SER A 216 -7.34 -14.22 1.42
N MET A 217 -8.25 -13.69 2.25
CA MET A 217 -8.86 -12.36 2.15
C MET A 217 -9.50 -12.03 0.80
N ASN A 218 -9.44 -12.93 -0.18
CA ASN A 218 -9.67 -12.63 -1.59
C ASN A 218 -10.33 -13.82 -2.29
N PRO A 219 -11.62 -13.72 -2.65
CA PRO A 219 -12.34 -14.79 -3.33
C PRO A 219 -11.67 -15.24 -4.64
N ALA A 220 -11.08 -14.34 -5.43
CA ALA A 220 -10.40 -14.72 -6.68
C ALA A 220 -9.15 -15.58 -6.41
N ARG A 221 -8.40 -15.28 -5.35
CA ARG A 221 -7.20 -16.02 -4.92
C ARG A 221 -7.52 -17.45 -4.46
N SER A 222 -8.71 -17.68 -3.90
CA SER A 222 -9.14 -19.03 -3.49
C SER A 222 -9.90 -19.79 -4.57
N LEU A 223 -10.61 -19.09 -5.46
CA LEU A 223 -11.37 -19.71 -6.55
C LEU A 223 -10.48 -20.29 -7.65
N ALA A 224 -9.39 -19.61 -8.01
CA ALA A 224 -8.48 -20.09 -9.06
C ALA A 224 -7.91 -21.49 -8.79
N PRO A 225 -7.28 -21.79 -7.63
CA PRO A 225 -6.79 -23.14 -7.35
C PRO A 225 -7.93 -24.17 -7.24
N ALA A 226 -9.09 -23.77 -6.71
CA ALA A 226 -10.27 -24.64 -6.67
C ALA A 226 -10.75 -25.03 -8.08
N TYR A 227 -10.68 -24.11 -9.03
CA TYR A 227 -11.02 -24.35 -10.44
C TYR A 227 -9.98 -25.26 -11.14
N ILE A 228 -8.69 -24.99 -10.97
CA ILE A 228 -7.62 -25.76 -11.62
C ILE A 228 -7.56 -27.21 -11.13
N TRP A 229 -7.74 -27.45 -9.83
CA TRP A 229 -7.63 -28.79 -9.23
C TRP A 229 -8.98 -29.44 -8.89
N GLY A 230 -10.11 -28.78 -9.13
CA GLY A 230 -11.45 -29.31 -8.85
C GLY A 230 -11.81 -29.39 -7.36
N CYS A 231 -11.15 -28.59 -6.52
CA CYS A 231 -11.22 -28.69 -5.06
C CYS A 231 -12.13 -27.63 -4.44
N TYR A 232 -13.42 -27.91 -4.39
CA TYR A 232 -14.41 -26.94 -3.91
C TYR A 232 -14.75 -27.05 -2.42
N LYS A 233 -14.19 -28.04 -1.72
CA LYS A 233 -14.45 -28.23 -0.28
C LYS A 233 -14.02 -26.99 0.50
N ASN A 234 -14.92 -26.48 1.34
CA ASN A 234 -14.71 -25.29 2.18
C ASN A 234 -14.47 -23.96 1.43
N VAL A 235 -14.51 -23.92 0.08
CA VAL A 235 -14.29 -22.69 -0.70
C VAL A 235 -15.29 -21.59 -0.35
N TRP A 236 -16.51 -21.96 0.05
CA TRP A 236 -17.54 -21.01 0.49
C TRP A 236 -17.05 -20.10 1.62
N ILE A 237 -16.18 -20.57 2.51
CA ILE A 237 -15.61 -19.78 3.62
C ILE A 237 -14.84 -18.58 3.03
N TYR A 238 -14.02 -18.84 2.03
CA TYR A 238 -13.16 -17.85 1.36
C TYR A 238 -13.90 -16.95 0.36
N ILE A 239 -15.19 -17.19 0.16
CA ILE A 239 -16.08 -16.28 -0.57
C ILE A 239 -16.85 -15.43 0.43
N VAL A 240 -17.54 -16.06 1.38
CA VAL A 240 -18.47 -15.40 2.29
C VAL A 240 -17.73 -14.59 3.37
N ALA A 241 -16.76 -15.18 4.06
CA ALA A 241 -16.08 -14.49 5.15
C ALA A 241 -15.33 -13.24 4.68
N PRO A 242 -14.58 -13.26 3.56
CA PRO A 242 -13.97 -12.04 3.04
C PRO A 242 -14.97 -10.96 2.64
N VAL A 243 -16.07 -11.31 1.98
CA VAL A 243 -17.08 -10.32 1.56
C VAL A 243 -17.73 -9.66 2.79
N VAL A 244 -18.13 -10.44 3.79
CA VAL A 244 -18.76 -9.91 5.01
C VAL A 244 -17.76 -9.13 5.86
N GLY A 245 -16.51 -9.58 5.96
CA GLY A 245 -15.43 -8.86 6.65
C GLY A 245 -15.14 -7.51 5.99
N ALA A 246 -15.01 -7.50 4.66
CA ALA A 246 -14.85 -6.27 3.88
C ALA A 246 -15.97 -5.27 4.17
N LEU A 247 -17.24 -5.68 4.01
CA LEU A 247 -18.40 -4.82 4.27
C LEU A 247 -18.36 -4.20 5.67
N ALA A 248 -18.08 -5.01 6.70
CA ALA A 248 -17.97 -4.53 8.07
C ALA A 248 -16.81 -3.53 8.27
N GLY A 249 -15.66 -3.77 7.64
CA GLY A 249 -14.49 -2.87 7.70
C GLY A 249 -14.78 -1.49 7.11
N LEU A 250 -15.52 -1.46 6.00
CA LEU A 250 -15.91 -0.23 5.33
C LEU A 250 -16.96 0.56 6.14
N ASP A 251 -17.96 -0.13 6.70
CA ASP A 251 -19.03 0.51 7.48
C ASP A 251 -18.49 1.27 8.70
N ILE A 252 -17.53 0.70 9.42
CA ILE A 252 -16.89 1.37 10.58
C ILE A 252 -16.14 2.63 10.15
N THR A 253 -15.44 2.61 9.02
CA THR A 253 -14.76 3.81 8.52
C THR A 253 -15.76 4.90 8.13
N ILE A 254 -16.91 4.53 7.57
CA ILE A 254 -17.97 5.48 7.21
C ILE A 254 -18.57 6.13 8.47
N LEU A 255 -18.87 5.34 9.51
CA LEU A 255 -19.36 5.85 10.79
C LEU A 255 -18.36 6.83 11.42
N SER A 256 -17.10 6.45 11.52
CA SER A 256 -16.03 7.31 12.07
C SER A 256 -15.83 8.61 11.27
N SER A 257 -16.02 8.55 9.95
CA SER A 257 -15.90 9.72 9.08
C SER A 257 -17.06 10.70 9.28
N ASN A 258 -18.29 10.21 9.47
CA ASN A 258 -19.47 11.04 9.69
C ASN A 258 -19.37 11.84 10.99
N ASP A 259 -18.92 11.20 12.08
CA ASP A 259 -18.74 11.87 13.38
C ASP A 259 -17.72 13.01 13.30
N SER A 260 -16.62 12.78 12.55
CA SER A 260 -15.56 13.77 12.36
C SER A 260 -16.04 15.03 11.61
N TYR A 261 -16.92 14.86 10.59
CA TYR A 261 -17.50 15.99 9.87
C TYR A 261 -18.47 16.79 10.74
N SER A 262 -19.20 16.10 11.62
CA SER A 262 -20.13 16.73 12.56
C SER A 262 -19.41 17.65 13.55
N TYR A 263 -18.21 17.28 14.00
CA TYR A 263 -17.38 18.14 14.88
C TYR A 263 -16.75 19.34 14.16
N ARG A 264 -16.43 19.22 12.86
CA ARG A 264 -15.74 20.29 12.11
C ARG A 264 -16.65 21.47 11.74
N ASN A 265 -17.97 21.30 11.85
CA ASN A 265 -18.96 22.34 11.55
C ASN A 265 -19.38 23.18 12.76
N GLN A 266 -18.72 23.06 13.93
CA GLN A 266 -18.91 24.02 15.02
C GLN A 266 -17.98 25.24 14.84
N PRO A 267 -18.52 26.48 14.84
CA PRO A 267 -17.70 27.68 14.73
C PRO A 267 -16.92 27.90 16.03
N SER A 268 -15.61 27.67 16.00
CA SER A 268 -14.71 28.03 17.10
C SER A 268 -14.42 29.54 17.07
N GLN A 269 -15.15 30.32 17.87
CA GLN A 269 -14.67 31.63 18.32
C GLN A 269 -13.64 31.44 19.43
N ILE A 270 -12.40 31.91 19.25
CA ILE A 270 -11.52 32.23 20.39
C ILE A 270 -10.74 33.51 20.08
N HIS A 271 -11.00 34.53 20.92
CA HIS A 271 -10.31 35.82 21.03
C HIS A 271 -8.87 35.66 21.54
N GLY A 272 -8.00 36.60 21.16
CA GLY A 272 -6.56 36.53 21.42
C GLY A 272 -6.11 36.79 22.85
N ALA A 273 -4.87 36.38 23.15
CA ALA A 273 -3.92 37.05 24.02
C ALA A 273 -2.51 36.42 23.88
N THR A 274 -1.51 37.27 24.09
CA THR A 274 -0.05 37.15 23.90
C THR A 274 0.70 36.33 24.96
N CYS A 275 1.99 36.04 24.64
CA CYS A 275 3.04 35.30 25.36
C CYS A 275 2.99 33.77 25.34
N LYS A 276 3.96 33.15 24.67
CA LYS A 276 4.21 31.70 24.67
C LYS A 276 5.03 31.31 25.91
N PRO A 277 4.59 30.32 26.71
CA PRO A 277 5.44 29.71 27.72
C PRO A 277 6.52 28.85 27.05
N GLU A 278 7.63 28.62 27.76
CA GLU A 278 8.61 27.59 27.44
C GLU A 278 7.92 26.22 27.44
N VAL A 279 7.63 25.68 26.25
CA VAL A 279 6.95 24.40 26.12
C VAL A 279 8.00 23.29 26.15
N ALA A 280 8.17 22.64 27.29
CA ALA A 280 8.84 21.36 27.36
C ALA A 280 7.99 20.33 26.59
N LYS A 281 8.44 19.91 25.41
CA LYS A 281 7.78 18.83 24.67
C LYS A 281 8.18 17.49 25.29
N THR A 282 7.38 17.01 26.24
CA THR A 282 7.53 15.66 26.79
C THR A 282 6.69 14.71 25.94
N GLY A 283 7.24 14.27 24.82
CA GLY A 283 6.56 13.32 23.95
C GLY A 283 7.31 13.06 22.65
N LEU A 284 7.66 11.80 22.43
CA LEU A 284 8.10 11.29 21.14
C LEU A 284 6.90 11.27 20.18
N GLY A 285 7.03 11.93 19.02
CA GLY A 285 6.05 11.79 17.95
C GLY A 285 6.03 10.34 17.46
N SER A 286 4.87 9.67 17.48
CA SER A 286 4.74 8.24 17.14
C SER A 286 5.29 7.91 15.74
N SER A 287 5.14 8.83 14.78
CA SER A 287 5.69 8.66 13.42
C SER A 287 7.22 8.73 13.36
N ALA A 288 7.85 9.57 14.19
CA ALA A 288 9.30 9.68 14.26
C ALA A 288 9.90 8.43 14.93
N SER A 289 9.30 7.99 16.05
CA SER A 289 9.71 6.76 16.73
C SER A 289 9.59 5.53 15.81
N MET A 290 8.48 5.40 15.09
CA MET A 290 8.30 4.31 14.12
C MET A 290 9.34 4.36 12.99
N THR A 291 9.59 5.55 12.42
CA THR A 291 10.57 5.72 11.33
C THR A 291 11.98 5.37 11.81
N THR A 292 12.37 5.86 12.98
CA THR A 292 13.67 5.53 13.58
C THR A 292 13.81 4.03 13.86
N ALA A 293 12.78 3.38 14.41
CA ALA A 293 12.81 1.95 14.70
C ALA A 293 12.96 1.09 13.42
N VAL A 294 12.23 1.43 12.36
CA VAL A 294 12.32 0.73 11.06
C VAL A 294 13.70 0.93 10.42
N VAL A 295 14.22 2.16 10.43
CA VAL A 295 15.56 2.45 9.90
C VAL A 295 16.63 1.68 10.68
N ALA A 296 16.57 1.69 12.01
CA ALA A 296 17.51 0.96 12.86
C ALA A 296 17.46 -0.55 12.60
N ALA A 297 16.26 -1.14 12.53
CA ALA A 297 16.07 -2.57 12.26
C ALA A 297 16.59 -2.98 10.87
N LEU A 298 16.35 -2.15 9.85
CA LEU A 298 16.83 -2.42 8.49
C LEU A 298 18.36 -2.31 8.40
N LEU A 299 18.95 -1.27 8.97
CA LEU A 299 20.41 -1.10 8.97
C LEU A 299 21.11 -2.22 9.74
N HIS A 300 20.50 -2.68 10.83
CA HIS A 300 21.00 -3.82 11.58
C HIS A 300 20.90 -5.13 10.79
N TYR A 301 19.74 -5.38 10.17
CA TYR A 301 19.53 -6.56 9.33
C TYR A 301 20.50 -6.61 8.13
N LEU A 302 20.82 -5.45 7.55
CA LEU A 302 21.75 -5.33 6.43
C LEU A 302 23.24 -5.38 6.84
N GLY A 303 23.53 -5.48 8.15
CA GLY A 303 24.90 -5.49 8.67
C GLY A 303 25.62 -4.13 8.54
N VAL A 304 24.88 -3.04 8.35
CA VAL A 304 25.43 -1.67 8.27
C VAL A 304 25.69 -1.10 9.67
N VAL A 305 24.89 -1.51 10.65
CA VAL A 305 24.98 -1.09 12.06
C VAL A 305 24.86 -2.31 12.97
N ASP A 306 25.63 -2.37 14.06
CA ASP A 306 25.48 -3.43 15.06
C ASP A 306 24.73 -2.93 16.32
N LEU A 307 23.59 -3.55 16.61
CA LEU A 307 22.75 -3.23 17.77
C LEU A 307 22.78 -4.32 18.85
N SER A 308 23.66 -5.32 18.70
CA SER A 308 23.57 -6.60 19.43
C SER A 308 24.09 -6.57 20.87
N ASP A 309 24.71 -5.50 21.35
CA ASP A 309 25.37 -5.49 22.68
C ASP A 309 25.29 -4.13 23.42
N PRO A 310 24.16 -3.79 24.08
CA PRO A 310 23.99 -2.51 24.78
C PRO A 310 24.76 -2.38 26.11
N CYS A 311 25.47 -3.42 26.57
CA CYS A 311 25.99 -3.53 27.95
C CYS A 311 27.51 -3.68 28.10
N LYS A 312 28.31 -3.74 27.03
CA LYS A 312 29.77 -3.76 27.14
C LYS A 312 30.32 -2.39 26.76
N ASP A 313 30.81 -1.70 27.78
CA ASP A 313 31.29 -0.32 27.78
C ASP A 313 30.20 0.71 27.50
N GLY A 314 29.93 1.60 28.46
CA GLY A 314 28.90 2.65 28.43
C GLY A 314 29.08 3.74 27.35
N LYS A 315 29.58 3.37 26.18
CA LYS A 315 29.66 4.13 24.95
C LYS A 315 29.09 3.24 23.84
N PHE A 316 27.80 3.36 23.57
CA PHE A 316 27.29 3.01 22.24
C PHE A 316 28.23 3.62 21.19
N GLY A 317 28.54 2.91 20.11
CA GLY A 317 29.28 3.47 18.99
C GLY A 317 28.54 4.71 18.49
N CYS A 318 29.04 5.90 18.83
CA CYS A 318 28.39 7.17 18.49
C CYS A 318 28.13 7.25 16.98
N SER A 319 29.04 6.65 16.18
CA SER A 319 28.95 6.53 14.72
C SER A 319 27.67 5.86 14.23
N ASP A 320 27.24 4.78 14.88
CA ASP A 320 26.16 3.93 14.40
C ASP A 320 24.80 4.57 14.68
N LEU A 321 24.67 5.17 15.86
CA LEU A 321 23.52 6.01 16.21
C LEU A 321 23.45 7.25 15.33
N ASP A 322 24.58 7.86 14.97
CA ASP A 322 24.63 9.00 14.07
C ASP A 322 24.14 8.64 12.66
N VAL A 323 24.51 7.45 12.15
CA VAL A 323 24.01 6.94 10.86
C VAL A 323 22.51 6.69 10.93
N ILE A 324 22.01 6.05 12.01
CA ILE A 324 20.58 5.86 12.23
C ILE A 324 19.85 7.20 12.27
N HIS A 325 20.37 8.17 13.03
CA HIS A 325 19.79 9.51 13.15
C HIS A 325 19.73 10.23 11.81
N MET A 326 20.83 10.27 11.05
CA MET A 326 20.86 10.93 9.74
C MET A 326 19.86 10.33 8.77
N ILE A 327 19.82 9.00 8.65
CA ILE A 327 18.93 8.32 7.70
C ILE A 327 17.47 8.44 8.16
N ALA A 328 17.19 8.26 9.45
CA ALA A 328 15.85 8.42 10.00
C ALA A 328 15.35 9.86 9.85
N GLN A 329 16.21 10.85 10.09
CA GLN A 329 15.86 12.27 9.98
C GLN A 329 15.56 12.65 8.54
N THR A 330 16.39 12.21 7.59
CA THR A 330 16.13 12.45 6.16
C THR A 330 14.86 11.75 5.71
N SER A 331 14.69 10.47 6.06
CA SER A 331 13.50 9.69 5.71
C SER A 331 12.22 10.32 6.27
N HIS A 332 12.25 10.78 7.52
CA HIS A 332 11.12 11.41 8.17
C HIS A 332 10.81 12.79 7.58
N CYS A 333 11.84 13.61 7.29
CA CYS A 333 11.67 14.89 6.59
C CYS A 333 11.05 14.72 5.19
N LEU A 334 11.52 13.73 4.43
CA LEU A 334 10.96 13.39 3.11
C LEU A 334 9.50 12.94 3.22
N ALA A 335 9.20 12.10 4.20
CA ALA A 335 7.85 11.58 4.42
C ALA A 335 6.85 12.68 4.83
N GLN A 336 7.28 13.64 5.65
CA GLN A 336 6.41 14.72 6.14
C GLN A 336 6.37 15.94 5.20
N GLY A 337 7.34 16.09 4.30
CA GLY A 337 7.50 17.28 3.46
C GLY A 337 7.77 18.57 4.26
N LYS A 338 8.27 18.44 5.50
CA LYS A 338 8.54 19.56 6.42
C LYS A 338 9.76 19.25 7.27
N VAL A 339 10.54 20.30 7.57
CA VAL A 339 11.67 20.26 8.51
C VAL A 339 11.14 20.57 9.91
N GLY A 340 10.55 19.58 10.60
CA GLY A 340 9.80 19.85 11.85
C GLY A 340 9.93 18.81 12.96
N SER A 341 10.67 17.73 12.74
CA SER A 341 10.65 16.53 13.60
C SER A 341 12.01 16.12 14.15
N GLY A 342 13.05 16.93 13.93
CA GLY A 342 14.42 16.64 14.37
C GLY A 342 14.51 16.30 15.86
N PHE A 343 13.71 16.97 16.69
CA PHE A 343 13.60 16.65 18.11
C PHE A 343 13.07 15.23 18.36
N ASP A 344 12.00 14.83 17.67
CA ASP A 344 11.36 13.54 17.90
C ASP A 344 12.24 12.38 17.40
N VAL A 345 12.92 12.56 16.26
CA VAL A 345 13.86 11.56 15.72
C VAL A 345 15.11 11.48 16.59
N SER A 346 15.70 12.61 16.99
CA SER A 346 16.85 12.66 17.89
C SER A 346 16.52 12.00 19.23
N CYS A 347 15.33 12.28 19.80
CA CYS A 347 14.90 11.63 21.02
C CYS A 347 14.70 10.11 20.88
N ALA A 348 14.33 9.64 19.69
CA ALA A 348 14.14 8.21 19.43
C ALA A 348 15.49 7.47 19.31
N VAL A 349 16.54 8.17 18.85
CA VAL A 349 17.88 7.58 18.67
C VAL A 349 18.72 7.67 19.95
N TYR A 350 18.76 8.85 20.56
CA TYR A 350 19.69 9.15 21.66
C TYR A 350 19.01 9.25 23.02
N GLY A 351 17.69 9.03 23.09
CA GLY A 351 16.90 9.18 24.31
C GLY A 351 16.52 10.63 24.63
N SER A 352 16.08 10.86 25.86
CA SER A 352 15.57 12.17 26.30
C SER A 352 16.62 13.28 26.19
N GLN A 353 16.33 14.33 25.41
CA GLN A 353 17.21 15.48 25.21
C GLN A 353 16.47 16.79 25.52
N ARG A 354 17.22 17.83 25.95
CA ARG A 354 16.72 19.21 26.02
C ARG A 354 17.06 19.92 24.71
N TYR A 355 16.07 20.58 24.11
CA TYR A 355 16.26 21.35 22.89
C TYR A 355 15.70 22.76 23.05
N VAL A 356 16.46 23.75 22.57
CA VAL A 356 16.04 25.16 22.54
C VAL A 356 15.48 25.45 21.16
N ARG A 357 14.20 25.85 21.10
CA ARG A 357 13.56 26.22 19.85
C ARG A 357 14.15 27.53 19.33
N PHE A 358 14.71 27.52 18.14
CA PHE A 358 15.13 28.76 17.48
C PHE A 358 13.94 29.71 17.26
N SER A 359 14.20 31.03 17.35
CA SER A 359 13.20 32.04 16.98
C SER A 359 12.70 31.77 15.56
N PRO A 360 11.38 31.90 15.29
CA PRO A 360 10.85 31.83 13.92
C PRO A 360 11.57 32.76 12.94
N GLU A 361 12.13 33.87 13.42
CA GLU A 361 12.93 34.83 12.62
C GLU A 361 14.27 34.24 12.15
N LEU A 362 14.86 33.29 12.89
CA LEU A 362 16.07 32.57 12.46
C LEU A 362 15.74 31.48 11.43
N LEU A 363 14.54 30.89 11.53
CA LEU A 363 14.07 29.86 10.61
C LEU A 363 13.63 30.42 9.25
N SER A 364 13.16 31.68 9.20
CA SER A 364 12.80 32.33 7.94
C SER A 364 14.02 32.51 7.02
N TYR A 365 15.20 32.84 7.56
CA TYR A 365 16.45 32.88 6.80
C TYR A 365 16.86 31.51 6.24
N ALA A 366 16.64 30.42 6.99
CA ALA A 366 16.90 29.06 6.52
C ALA A 366 15.85 28.57 5.50
N GLN A 367 14.58 29.00 5.64
CA GLN A 367 13.51 28.70 4.67
C GLN A 367 13.69 29.46 3.35
N VAL A 368 14.30 30.65 3.36
CA VAL A 368 14.68 31.38 2.13
C VAL A 368 15.81 30.66 1.38
N CYS A 369 16.70 29.95 2.09
CA CYS A 369 17.67 29.03 1.47
C CYS A 369 17.03 27.75 0.87
N HIS A 370 15.73 27.52 1.06
CA HIS A 370 14.98 26.50 0.33
C HIS A 370 14.62 26.93 -1.12
N CYS A 371 15.37 27.89 -1.66
CA CYS A 371 15.52 28.12 -3.11
C CYS A 371 16.40 27.04 -3.79
N MET A 372 16.59 25.86 -3.17
CA MET A 372 17.24 24.69 -3.79
C MET A 372 16.32 23.88 -4.72
N LYS A 373 15.06 24.29 -4.91
CA LYS A 373 14.25 23.84 -6.06
C LYS A 373 14.62 24.52 -7.38
N LEU A 374 15.39 25.62 -7.36
CA LEU A 374 15.85 26.30 -8.59
C LEU A 374 17.29 25.96 -9.00
N LEU A 375 18.12 25.41 -8.10
CA LEU A 375 19.50 25.00 -8.42
C LEU A 375 19.62 23.58 -9.01
N TRP A 376 18.64 22.69 -8.81
CA TRP A 376 18.64 21.39 -9.50
C TRP A 376 18.23 21.50 -10.98
N GLY A 377 17.41 22.50 -11.35
CA GLY A 377 17.05 22.78 -12.74
C GLY A 377 18.17 23.39 -13.60
N HIS A 378 19.34 23.66 -13.01
CA HIS A 378 20.50 24.20 -13.73
C HIS A 378 21.65 23.20 -13.91
N PHE A 379 21.57 22.01 -13.29
CA PHE A 379 22.56 20.94 -13.48
C PHE A 379 22.18 19.91 -14.56
N GLU A 380 20.94 19.91 -15.04
CA GLU A 380 20.49 19.05 -16.16
C GLU A 380 20.64 19.69 -17.56
N ARG A 381 21.37 20.81 -17.69
CA ARG A 381 21.63 21.44 -19.00
C ARG A 381 23.09 21.57 -19.41
N LYS A 382 24.01 20.91 -18.70
CA LYS A 382 25.38 20.64 -19.18
C LYS A 382 25.90 19.30 -18.64
N MET A 383 25.40 18.21 -19.22
CA MET A 383 26.21 17.03 -19.54
C MET A 383 25.82 16.57 -20.94
#